data_AF-A0A7C5WWL0-F1
#
_entry.id   AF-A0A7C5WWL0-F1
#
_cell.length_a   1.000
_cell.length_b   1.000
_cell.length_c   1.000
_cell.angle_alpha   90.00
_cell.angle_beta   90.00
_cell.angle_gamma   90.00
#
_symmetry.space_group_name_H-M   'P 1'
#
loop_
_entity.id
_entity.type
_entity.pdbx_description
1 polymer ?
#
loop_
_entity_poly.entity_id
_entity_poly.type
_entity_poly.pdbx_seq_one_letter_code
_entity_poly.pdbx_strand_id
1 'polypeptide(L)'
;MQQRRSAVPRSQQTILSAFSDKRLEVNSEALPEKEEAAEKIHDASTPSRRDFLRQTTSIKGVVKQKKAFDEAVEADELHQFEIDASMTEKIRNKHLPDKRKILFTMLKHAPKPQQYEVVAQEDISFASQKFVDESCTNCQICYRICPTGALSSDAKFSLIHFDAMLCVKCHLCHDVCEPGSIQLQPGFEIKEFFEPTQRTLATFNVKRCDECGNYFTSLEGESTCPRCAVEEEEAMFLHENAKKMKGE
;
A
#
# COMPACT_ATOMS: atom_id res chain seq x y z
N MET A 1 35.37 -31.46 18.96
CA MET A 1 35.18 -30.00 18.81
C MET A 1 33.75 -29.66 19.19
N GLN A 2 33.57 -28.89 20.27
CA GLN A 2 32.25 -28.49 20.77
C GLN A 2 31.57 -27.54 19.77
N GLN A 3 30.43 -27.97 19.23
CA GLN A 3 29.56 -27.15 18.39
C GLN A 3 28.93 -26.05 19.25
N ARG A 4 29.14 -24.78 18.89
CA ARG A 4 28.52 -23.63 19.53
C ARG A 4 27.04 -23.60 19.17
N ARG A 5 26.17 -23.86 20.14
CA ARG A 5 24.73 -23.63 20.04
C ARG A 5 24.50 -22.10 20.06
N SER A 6 24.05 -21.52 18.96
CA SER A 6 23.58 -20.13 18.93
C SER A 6 22.12 -20.07 19.41
N ALA A 7 21.82 -19.14 20.29
CA ALA A 7 20.47 -18.92 20.81
C ALA A 7 19.61 -18.14 19.80
N VAL A 8 18.35 -18.52 19.69
CA VAL A 8 17.29 -17.77 18.96
C VAL A 8 17.17 -16.37 19.58
N PRO A 9 17.02 -15.29 18.78
CA PRO A 9 16.85 -13.94 19.31
C PRO A 9 15.64 -13.87 20.26
N ARG A 10 15.87 -13.29 21.44
CA ARG A 10 14.97 -13.31 22.61
C ARG A 10 13.55 -12.83 22.29
N SER A 11 13.39 -11.90 21.35
CA SER A 11 12.10 -11.34 20.91
C SER A 11 11.18 -12.37 20.23
N GLN A 12 11.74 -13.30 19.45
CA GLN A 12 10.96 -14.35 18.79
C GLN A 12 10.48 -15.42 19.78
N GLN A 13 11.23 -15.61 20.85
CA GLN A 13 10.91 -16.60 21.89
C GLN A 13 9.78 -16.12 22.82
N THR A 14 9.70 -14.81 23.08
CA THR A 14 8.67 -14.20 23.95
C THR A 14 7.27 -14.29 23.37
N ILE A 15 7.12 -14.09 22.05
CA ILE A 15 5.82 -14.19 21.38
C ILE A 15 5.31 -15.63 21.40
N LEU A 16 6.18 -16.61 21.13
CA LEU A 16 5.80 -18.02 21.13
C LEU A 16 5.39 -18.52 22.52
N SER A 17 6.07 -18.07 23.58
CA SER A 17 5.72 -18.45 24.96
C SER A 17 4.37 -17.93 25.45
N ALA A 18 3.78 -16.94 24.76
CA ALA A 18 2.42 -16.47 25.06
C ALA A 18 1.33 -17.42 24.54
N PHE A 19 1.66 -18.30 23.60
CA PHE A 19 0.68 -19.14 22.90
C PHE A 19 0.99 -20.65 22.99
N SER A 20 2.17 -21.06 23.47
CA SER A 20 2.59 -22.47 23.52
C SER A 20 3.80 -22.70 24.44
N ASP A 21 3.78 -23.78 25.22
CA ASP A 21 4.92 -24.24 26.04
C ASP A 21 6.05 -24.91 25.21
N LYS A 22 5.83 -25.11 23.91
CA LYS A 22 6.80 -25.79 23.04
C LYS A 22 7.92 -24.84 22.62
N ARG A 23 9.16 -25.21 22.92
CA ARG A 23 10.37 -24.48 22.52
C ARG A 23 10.83 -24.93 21.12
N LEU A 24 11.02 -24.00 20.21
CA LEU A 24 11.66 -24.28 18.91
C LEU A 24 13.17 -24.43 19.13
N GLU A 25 13.69 -25.64 18.91
CA GLU A 25 15.12 -25.88 18.73
C GLU A 25 15.42 -25.88 17.24
N VAL A 26 16.24 -24.93 16.80
CA VAL A 26 16.71 -24.88 15.41
C VAL A 26 18.05 -25.60 15.37
N ASN A 27 18.10 -26.74 14.66
CA ASN A 27 19.36 -27.39 14.36
C ASN A 27 20.01 -26.61 13.21
N SER A 28 21.07 -25.86 13.48
CA SER A 28 21.83 -25.13 12.44
C SER A 28 22.77 -26.09 11.70
N GLU A 29 22.23 -27.22 11.23
CA GLU A 29 22.91 -27.99 10.20
C GLU A 29 22.50 -27.36 8.87
N ALA A 30 23.52 -26.91 8.13
CA ALA A 30 23.37 -26.38 6.79
C ALA A 30 22.47 -27.31 5.97
N LEU A 31 21.34 -26.77 5.51
CA LEU A 31 20.44 -27.49 4.64
C LEU A 31 21.23 -27.91 3.38
N PRO A 32 21.21 -29.20 2.99
CA PRO A 32 21.70 -29.58 1.68
C PRO A 32 20.82 -28.89 0.64
N GLU A 33 21.45 -28.14 -0.25
CA GLU A 33 20.83 -27.55 -1.43
C GLU A 33 20.12 -28.67 -2.19
N LYS A 34 18.79 -28.68 -2.15
CA LYS A 34 17.99 -29.53 -3.03
C LYS A 34 18.00 -28.88 -4.40
N GLU A 35 18.53 -29.62 -5.37
CA GLU A 35 18.33 -29.39 -6.80
C GLU A 35 16.82 -29.27 -7.08
N GLU A 36 16.33 -28.06 -7.27
CA GLU A 36 15.09 -27.82 -7.99
C GLU A 36 15.41 -27.86 -9.48
N ALA A 37 14.62 -28.64 -10.20
CA ALA A 37 14.77 -28.93 -11.61
C ALA A 37 14.91 -27.63 -12.42
N ALA A 38 16.08 -27.48 -13.05
CA ALA A 38 16.35 -26.44 -14.02
C ALA A 38 15.41 -26.62 -15.22
N GLU A 39 14.36 -25.81 -15.24
CA GLU A 39 13.77 -25.36 -16.49
C GLU A 39 14.89 -24.69 -17.29
N LYS A 40 15.08 -25.14 -18.54
CA LYS A 40 16.19 -24.73 -19.40
C LYS A 40 16.12 -23.23 -19.69
N ILE A 41 16.80 -22.43 -18.87
CA ILE A 41 17.15 -21.05 -19.18
C ILE A 41 18.49 -21.10 -19.92
N HIS A 42 18.49 -20.61 -21.16
CA HIS A 42 19.70 -20.42 -21.95
C HIS A 42 20.65 -19.49 -21.20
N ASP A 43 21.76 -20.04 -20.69
CA ASP A 43 22.84 -19.33 -20.01
C ASP A 43 23.59 -18.43 -21.02
N ALA A 44 23.23 -17.16 -21.06
CA ALA A 44 24.10 -16.11 -21.55
C ALA A 44 24.90 -15.59 -20.34
N SER A 45 26.16 -16.01 -20.27
CA SER A 45 27.11 -15.70 -19.19
C SER A 45 27.02 -14.24 -18.70
N THR A 46 26.48 -14.01 -17.50
CA THR A 46 26.59 -12.71 -16.83
C THR A 46 28.04 -12.44 -16.41
N PRO A 47 28.69 -11.38 -16.91
CA PRO A 47 30.10 -11.11 -16.61
C PRO A 47 30.30 -10.74 -15.13
N SER A 48 31.35 -11.28 -14.50
CA SER A 48 31.63 -11.00 -13.09
C SER A 48 32.08 -9.55 -12.87
N ARG A 49 31.88 -9.02 -11.65
CA ARG A 49 32.39 -7.67 -11.27
C ARG A 49 33.91 -7.53 -11.49
N ARG A 50 34.67 -8.62 -11.42
CA ARG A 50 36.13 -8.62 -11.68
C ARG A 50 36.45 -8.52 -13.17
N ASP A 51 35.62 -9.09 -14.03
CA ASP A 51 35.80 -9.02 -15.49
C ASP A 51 35.49 -7.62 -16.03
N PHE A 52 34.47 -6.97 -15.46
CA PHE A 52 34.17 -5.56 -15.73
C PHE A 52 35.38 -4.66 -15.46
N LEU A 53 35.96 -4.75 -14.26
CA LEU A 53 37.12 -3.92 -13.88
C LEU A 53 38.37 -4.21 -14.71
N ARG A 54 38.55 -5.45 -15.17
CA ARG A 54 39.65 -5.81 -16.09
C ARG A 54 39.46 -5.19 -17.47
N GLN A 55 38.24 -5.17 -17.96
CA GLN A 55 37.90 -4.60 -19.27
C GLN A 55 37.93 -3.06 -19.30
N THR A 56 37.92 -2.37 -18.15
CA THR A 56 38.01 -0.90 -18.03
C THR A 56 39.42 -0.37 -17.77
N THR A 57 40.45 -1.21 -17.84
CA THR A 57 41.85 -0.82 -17.58
C THR A 57 42.46 0.08 -18.66
N SER A 58 41.82 0.20 -19.83
CA SER A 58 42.24 1.06 -20.94
C SER A 58 41.13 2.04 -21.30
N ILE A 59 41.50 3.24 -21.77
CA ILE A 59 40.57 4.26 -22.28
C ILE A 59 39.64 3.66 -23.35
N LYS A 60 40.15 2.78 -24.23
CA LYS A 60 39.34 2.08 -25.24
C LYS A 60 38.32 1.13 -24.61
N GLY A 61 38.68 0.51 -23.50
CA GLY A 61 37.81 -0.38 -22.72
C GLY A 61 36.69 0.38 -22.01
N VAL A 62 37.00 1.55 -21.44
CA VAL A 62 36.02 2.45 -20.82
C VAL A 62 35.00 2.95 -21.85
N VAL A 63 35.45 3.37 -23.04
CA VAL A 63 34.55 3.81 -24.12
C VAL A 63 33.65 2.67 -24.59
N LYS A 64 34.18 1.44 -24.71
CA LYS A 64 33.40 0.26 -25.10
C LYS A 64 32.33 -0.10 -24.06
N GLN A 65 32.67 -0.04 -22.77
CA GLN A 65 31.73 -0.32 -21.69
C GLN A 65 30.68 0.79 -21.55
N LYS A 66 31.06 2.07 -21.70
CA LYS A 66 30.10 3.17 -21.76
C LYS A 66 29.13 3.00 -22.92
N LYS A 67 29.61 2.65 -24.11
CA LYS A 67 28.75 2.39 -25.27
C LYS A 67 27.78 1.23 -25.01
N ALA A 68 28.27 0.11 -24.47
CA ALA A 68 27.43 -1.04 -24.13
C ALA A 68 26.39 -0.71 -23.03
N PHE A 69 26.75 0.14 -22.07
CA PHE A 69 25.84 0.62 -21.04
C PHE A 69 24.80 1.57 -21.63
N ASP A 70 25.21 2.56 -22.43
CA ASP A 70 24.31 3.50 -23.08
C ASP A 70 23.32 2.75 -24.02
N GLU A 71 23.79 1.74 -24.77
CA GLU A 71 22.93 0.87 -25.59
C GLU A 71 21.96 0.04 -24.74
N ALA A 72 22.37 -0.44 -23.56
CA ALA A 72 21.50 -1.19 -22.66
C ALA A 72 20.46 -0.29 -21.98
N VAL A 73 20.83 0.95 -21.62
CA VAL A 73 19.92 1.95 -21.05
C VAL A 73 18.90 2.38 -22.10
N GLU A 74 19.32 2.68 -23.33
CA GLU A 74 18.39 3.02 -24.41
C GLU A 74 17.43 1.86 -24.73
N ALA A 75 17.86 0.61 -24.57
CA ALA A 75 16.99 -0.57 -24.74
C ALA A 75 15.99 -0.75 -23.59
N ASP A 76 16.33 -0.35 -22.36
CA ASP A 76 15.51 -0.52 -21.15
C ASP A 76 14.59 0.69 -20.86
N GLU A 77 14.90 1.87 -21.43
CA GLU A 77 14.10 3.11 -21.31
C GLU A 77 12.71 3.03 -21.99
N LEU A 78 12.38 1.93 -22.70
CA LEU A 78 11.12 1.75 -23.42
C LEU A 78 10.25 0.60 -22.89
N HIS A 79 10.27 0.30 -21.60
CA HIS A 79 9.17 -0.44 -21.00
C HIS A 79 7.90 0.44 -20.97
N GLN A 80 7.15 0.44 -22.07
CA GLN A 80 5.77 0.92 -22.08
C GLN A 80 4.93 -0.01 -21.21
N PHE A 81 4.69 0.41 -19.98
CA PHE A 81 3.66 -0.20 -19.14
C PHE A 81 2.30 0.26 -19.64
N GLU A 82 1.73 -0.48 -20.58
CA GLU A 82 0.35 -0.26 -21.00
C GLU A 82 -0.58 -0.67 -19.85
N ILE A 83 -1.31 0.30 -19.29
CA ILE A 83 -2.39 0.01 -18.35
C ILE A 83 -3.55 -0.55 -19.17
N ASP A 84 -3.57 -1.87 -19.33
CA ASP A 84 -4.65 -2.54 -20.02
C ASP A 84 -5.92 -2.69 -19.15
N ALA A 85 -7.03 -3.08 -19.78
CA ALA A 85 -8.31 -3.30 -19.09
C ALA A 85 -8.20 -4.38 -18.00
N SER A 86 -7.34 -5.38 -18.17
CA SER A 86 -7.14 -6.47 -17.22
C SER A 86 -6.43 -5.99 -15.94
N MET A 87 -5.48 -5.06 -16.06
CA MET A 87 -4.84 -4.39 -14.93
C MET A 87 -5.83 -3.54 -14.15
N THR A 88 -6.67 -2.78 -14.85
CA THR A 88 -7.69 -1.94 -14.23
C THR A 88 -8.73 -2.77 -13.46
N GLU A 89 -9.07 -3.95 -13.99
CA GLU A 89 -9.99 -4.88 -13.34
C GLU A 89 -9.43 -5.45 -12.02
N LYS A 90 -8.12 -5.75 -11.97
CA LYS A 90 -7.45 -6.21 -10.73
C LYS A 90 -7.49 -5.19 -9.60
N ILE A 91 -7.51 -3.89 -9.91
CA ILE A 91 -7.64 -2.82 -8.89
C ILE A 91 -9.05 -2.81 -8.27
N ARG A 92 -10.07 -3.10 -9.09
CA ARG A 92 -11.46 -3.19 -8.65
C ARG A 92 -11.72 -4.46 -7.85
N ASN A 93 -11.16 -5.59 -8.29
CA ASN A 93 -11.33 -6.88 -7.66
C ASN A 93 -10.49 -6.99 -6.39
N LYS A 94 -11.13 -6.68 -5.25
CA LYS A 94 -10.50 -6.78 -3.93
C LYS A 94 -10.14 -8.24 -3.64
N HIS A 95 -8.87 -8.50 -3.33
CA HIS A 95 -8.37 -9.84 -3.06
C HIS A 95 -7.73 -9.90 -1.68
N LEU A 96 -8.24 -10.80 -0.83
CA LEU A 96 -7.66 -11.11 0.46
C LEU A 96 -6.71 -12.32 0.33
N PRO A 97 -5.43 -12.19 0.72
CA PRO A 97 -4.47 -13.29 0.63
C PRO A 97 -4.91 -14.53 1.44
N ASP A 98 -4.60 -15.73 0.94
CA ASP A 98 -5.02 -16.98 1.61
C ASP A 98 -4.43 -17.14 3.01
N LYS A 99 -3.20 -16.68 3.25
CA LYS A 99 -2.60 -16.63 4.59
C LYS A 99 -3.46 -15.84 5.59
N ARG A 100 -4.14 -14.78 5.12
CA ARG A 100 -5.06 -14.00 5.96
C ARG A 100 -6.35 -14.76 6.23
N LYS A 101 -6.90 -15.48 5.24
CA LYS A 101 -8.07 -16.35 5.44
C LYS A 101 -7.79 -17.47 6.45
N ILE A 102 -6.60 -18.07 6.39
CA ILE A 102 -6.15 -19.07 7.37
C ILE A 102 -6.06 -18.45 8.76
N LEU A 103 -5.43 -17.28 8.89
CA LEU A 103 -5.34 -16.56 10.17
C LEU A 103 -6.74 -16.32 10.78
N PHE A 104 -7.70 -15.82 9.99
CA PHE A 104 -9.07 -15.61 10.44
C PHE A 104 -9.74 -16.88 10.91
N THR A 105 -9.55 -17.97 10.17
CA THR A 105 -10.10 -19.28 10.53
C THR A 105 -9.55 -19.73 11.87
N MET A 106 -8.24 -19.59 12.10
CA MET A 106 -7.61 -19.95 13.37
C MET A 106 -8.07 -19.06 14.52
N LEU A 107 -8.15 -17.75 14.32
CA LEU A 107 -8.61 -16.79 15.33
C LEU A 107 -10.07 -17.03 15.74
N LYS A 108 -10.94 -17.44 14.81
CA LYS A 108 -12.34 -17.79 15.12
C LYS A 108 -12.46 -18.97 16.09
N HIS A 109 -11.51 -19.90 16.06
CA HIS A 109 -11.47 -21.07 16.95
C HIS A 109 -10.63 -20.83 18.22
N ALA A 110 -9.89 -19.73 18.30
CA ALA A 110 -9.11 -19.39 19.48
C ALA A 110 -10.05 -18.96 20.63
N PRO A 111 -9.75 -19.34 21.88
CA PRO A 111 -10.50 -18.85 23.03
C PRO A 111 -10.35 -17.33 23.15
N LYS A 112 -11.46 -16.63 23.39
CA LYS A 112 -11.42 -15.19 23.62
C LYS A 112 -10.79 -14.89 24.97
N PRO A 113 -9.79 -13.99 25.05
CA PRO A 113 -9.23 -13.57 26.33
C PRO A 113 -10.27 -12.75 27.12
N GLN A 114 -10.15 -12.74 28.44
CA GLN A 114 -11.06 -11.96 29.31
C GLN A 114 -10.79 -10.45 29.23
N GLN A 115 -9.57 -10.06 28.92
CA GLN A 115 -9.12 -8.68 28.78
C GLN A 115 -8.30 -8.55 27.50
N TYR A 116 -8.44 -7.39 26.84
CA TYR A 116 -7.71 -7.06 25.62
C TYR A 116 -6.71 -5.95 25.93
N GLU A 117 -5.49 -6.12 25.47
CA GLU A 117 -4.43 -5.12 25.57
C GLU A 117 -4.31 -4.32 24.27
N VAL A 118 -3.78 -3.10 24.38
CA VAL A 118 -3.34 -2.31 23.24
C VAL A 118 -1.84 -2.48 23.13
N VAL A 119 -1.37 -2.99 22.00
CA VAL A 119 0.06 -3.17 21.74
C VAL A 119 0.59 -2.01 20.91
N ALA A 120 1.89 -1.75 20.96
CA ALA A 120 2.49 -0.71 20.15
C ALA A 120 2.39 -1.05 18.65
N GLN A 121 2.23 -0.04 17.80
CA GLN A 121 2.06 -0.22 16.36
C GLN A 121 3.26 -0.93 15.70
N GLU A 122 4.46 -0.73 16.23
CA GLU A 122 5.70 -1.36 15.80
C GLU A 122 5.75 -2.87 16.09
N ASP A 123 5.03 -3.35 17.11
CA ASP A 123 5.00 -4.77 17.49
C ASP A 123 4.11 -5.60 16.55
N ILE A 124 3.21 -4.96 15.80
CA ILE A 124 2.32 -5.61 14.82
C ILE A 124 2.85 -5.34 13.40
N SER A 125 3.54 -6.32 12.81
CA SER A 125 4.13 -6.16 11.47
C SER A 125 3.14 -6.40 10.31
N PHE A 126 2.03 -7.10 10.55
CA PHE A 126 1.17 -7.63 9.49
C PHE A 126 -0.21 -6.96 9.40
N ALA A 127 -0.59 -6.13 10.36
CA ALA A 127 -1.84 -5.39 10.40
C ALA A 127 -1.57 -3.97 10.89
N SER A 128 -2.55 -3.09 10.79
CA SER A 128 -2.42 -1.73 11.33
C SER A 128 -3.77 -1.19 11.72
N GLN A 129 -3.75 -0.27 12.68
CA GLN A 129 -4.89 0.57 13.00
C GLN A 129 -4.65 1.97 12.46
N LYS A 130 -5.72 2.68 12.09
CA LYS A 130 -5.64 3.95 11.36
C LYS A 130 -6.62 4.96 11.92
N PHE A 131 -6.33 6.23 11.70
CA PHE A 131 -7.25 7.33 11.88
C PHE A 131 -7.19 8.25 10.64
N VAL A 132 -8.22 9.06 10.47
CA VAL A 132 -8.29 10.11 9.45
C VAL A 132 -8.51 11.43 10.16
N ASP A 133 -7.69 12.43 9.88
CA ASP A 133 -7.82 13.77 10.45
C ASP A 133 -8.71 14.70 9.61
N GLU A 134 -8.89 15.94 10.07
CA GLU A 134 -9.76 16.95 9.46
C GLU A 134 -9.25 17.49 8.12
N SER A 135 -7.99 17.23 7.74
CA SER A 135 -7.45 17.65 6.44
C SER A 135 -7.96 16.79 5.27
N CYS A 136 -8.75 15.74 5.56
CA CYS A 136 -9.28 14.85 4.55
C CYS A 136 -10.29 15.55 3.62
N THR A 137 -10.01 15.57 2.33
CA THR A 137 -10.87 16.18 1.29
C THR A 137 -11.93 15.24 0.72
N ASN A 138 -12.02 14.01 1.23
CA ASN A 138 -12.87 12.94 0.68
C ASN A 138 -12.66 12.70 -0.84
N CYS A 139 -11.39 12.71 -1.30
CA CYS A 139 -11.03 12.46 -2.69
C CYS A 139 -11.18 10.98 -3.13
N GLN A 140 -11.59 10.10 -2.21
CA GLN A 140 -12.01 8.71 -2.46
C GLN A 140 -10.90 7.72 -2.86
N ILE A 141 -9.68 8.19 -3.12
CA ILE A 141 -8.62 7.34 -3.66
C ILE A 141 -8.16 6.25 -2.70
N CYS A 142 -8.16 6.51 -1.38
CA CYS A 142 -7.61 5.61 -0.37
C CYS A 142 -8.35 4.25 -0.27
N TYR A 143 -9.69 4.25 -0.32
CA TYR A 143 -10.47 3.01 -0.34
C TYR A 143 -10.57 2.39 -1.73
N ARG A 144 -10.47 3.19 -2.80
CA ARG A 144 -10.41 2.68 -4.17
C ARG A 144 -9.12 1.91 -4.45
N ILE A 145 -7.98 2.36 -3.93
CA ILE A 145 -6.69 1.69 -4.12
C ILE A 145 -6.48 0.51 -3.16
N CYS A 146 -7.21 0.44 -2.05
CA CYS A 146 -7.03 -0.61 -1.04
C CYS A 146 -7.23 -2.00 -1.67
N PRO A 147 -6.21 -2.87 -1.74
CA PRO A 147 -6.31 -4.13 -2.50
C PRO A 147 -7.16 -5.18 -1.79
N THR A 148 -7.22 -5.15 -0.46
CA THR A 148 -7.95 -6.14 0.35
C THR A 148 -9.37 -5.71 0.70
N GLY A 149 -9.75 -4.47 0.38
CA GLY A 149 -11.03 -3.89 0.82
C GLY A 149 -11.07 -3.52 2.31
N ALA A 150 -9.91 -3.41 2.97
CA ALA A 150 -9.82 -2.96 4.36
C ALA A 150 -10.31 -1.53 4.57
N LEU A 151 -10.22 -0.70 3.54
CA LEU A 151 -10.88 0.60 3.47
C LEU A 151 -12.05 0.49 2.50
N SER A 152 -13.21 0.97 2.90
CA SER A 152 -14.44 0.96 2.10
C SER A 152 -15.26 2.22 2.36
N SER A 153 -16.33 2.40 1.59
CA SER A 153 -17.25 3.52 1.74
C SER A 153 -18.68 3.03 1.51
N ASP A 154 -19.66 3.86 1.87
CA ASP A 154 -21.07 3.60 1.58
C ASP A 154 -21.41 3.95 0.13
N ALA A 155 -22.66 3.68 -0.28
CA ALA A 155 -23.11 3.93 -1.65
C ALA A 155 -23.08 5.42 -2.05
N LYS A 156 -23.14 6.34 -1.08
CA LYS A 156 -23.09 7.80 -1.34
C LYS A 156 -21.69 8.40 -1.17
N PHE A 157 -20.67 7.61 -0.86
CA PHE A 157 -19.31 8.09 -0.60
C PHE A 157 -19.24 9.13 0.53
N SER A 158 -20.09 8.97 1.53
CA SER A 158 -20.29 9.88 2.66
C SER A 158 -19.44 9.55 3.87
N LEU A 159 -18.81 8.38 3.90
CA LEU A 159 -17.96 7.97 5.01
C LEU A 159 -16.77 7.13 4.56
N ILE A 160 -15.76 7.03 5.43
CA ILE A 160 -14.64 6.12 5.24
C ILE A 160 -14.73 5.06 6.33
N HIS A 161 -14.95 3.82 5.91
CA HIS A 161 -14.94 2.66 6.78
C HIS A 161 -13.58 1.98 6.76
N PHE A 162 -13.21 1.40 7.90
CA PHE A 162 -11.98 0.66 8.06
C PHE A 162 -12.18 -0.63 8.85
N ASP A 163 -11.64 -1.72 8.31
CA ASP A 163 -11.56 -3.03 8.95
C ASP A 163 -10.07 -3.39 9.13
N ALA A 164 -9.62 -3.40 10.39
CA ALA A 164 -8.24 -3.68 10.76
C ALA A 164 -7.80 -5.11 10.40
N MET A 165 -8.74 -6.06 10.38
CA MET A 165 -8.50 -7.47 10.09
C MET A 165 -8.19 -7.68 8.60
N LEU A 166 -8.85 -6.94 7.72
CA LEU A 166 -8.57 -6.97 6.29
C LEU A 166 -7.28 -6.23 5.92
N CYS A 167 -6.79 -5.33 6.77
CA CYS A 167 -5.62 -4.51 6.48
C CYS A 167 -4.33 -5.35 6.48
N VAL A 168 -3.57 -5.32 5.38
CA VAL A 168 -2.28 -6.04 5.23
C VAL A 168 -1.04 -5.15 5.42
N LYS A 169 -1.21 -3.96 6.00
CA LYS A 169 -0.13 -2.98 6.24
C LYS A 169 0.69 -2.66 4.97
N CYS A 170 0.06 -2.68 3.78
CA CYS A 170 0.73 -2.43 2.48
C CYS A 170 1.09 -0.95 2.21
N HIS A 171 0.68 -0.03 3.08
CA HIS A 171 0.94 1.41 3.01
C HIS A 171 0.32 2.21 1.84
N LEU A 172 -0.21 1.56 0.79
CA LEU A 172 -0.81 2.23 -0.39
C LEU A 172 -1.79 3.37 -0.07
N CYS A 173 -2.64 3.22 0.94
CA CYS A 173 -3.62 4.25 1.31
C CYS A 173 -2.98 5.55 1.80
N HIS A 174 -1.79 5.45 2.40
CA HIS A 174 -1.01 6.59 2.87
C HIS A 174 -0.28 7.25 1.71
N ASP A 175 0.31 6.46 0.80
CA ASP A 175 1.04 6.97 -0.36
C ASP A 175 0.15 7.80 -1.32
N VAL A 176 -1.11 7.38 -1.50
CA VAL A 176 -2.05 8.10 -2.39
C VAL A 176 -2.72 9.30 -1.72
N CYS A 177 -2.54 9.49 -0.41
CA CYS A 177 -3.20 10.54 0.33
C CYS A 177 -2.38 11.83 0.24
N GLU A 178 -2.64 12.62 -0.79
CA GLU A 178 -1.98 13.92 -1.01
C GLU A 178 -1.96 14.84 0.22
N PRO A 179 -3.05 15.04 0.98
CA PRO A 179 -3.01 15.89 2.17
C PRO A 179 -2.37 15.20 3.39
N GLY A 180 -2.03 13.91 3.33
CA GLY A 180 -1.51 13.15 4.48
C GLY A 180 -2.54 12.88 5.60
N SER A 181 -3.84 13.03 5.32
CA SER A 181 -4.92 12.92 6.30
C SER A 181 -5.11 11.53 6.94
N ILE A 182 -4.74 10.45 6.25
CA ILE A 182 -4.82 9.09 6.79
C ILE A 182 -3.50 8.72 7.44
N GLN A 183 -3.54 8.33 8.71
CA GLN A 183 -2.34 8.06 9.51
C GLN A 183 -2.49 6.78 10.33
N LEU A 184 -1.37 6.24 10.80
CA LEU A 184 -1.36 5.06 11.65
C LEU A 184 -1.63 5.46 13.10
N GLN A 185 -2.45 4.69 13.80
CA GLN A 185 -2.60 4.89 15.25
C GLN A 185 -1.37 4.35 15.98
N PRO A 186 -0.90 5.01 17.05
CA PRO A 186 0.27 4.58 17.82
C PRO A 186 0.13 3.19 18.46
N GLY A 187 -1.10 2.74 18.67
CA GLY A 187 -1.42 1.44 19.22
C GLY A 187 -2.31 0.61 18.28
N PHE A 188 -2.30 -0.69 18.50
CA PHE A 188 -3.21 -1.65 17.89
C PHE A 188 -4.05 -2.33 18.96
N GLU A 189 -5.37 -2.21 18.86
CA GLU A 189 -6.32 -2.88 19.74
C GLU A 189 -6.43 -4.37 19.38
N ILE A 190 -5.84 -5.25 20.20
CA ILE A 190 -5.86 -6.72 19.99
C ILE A 190 -7.28 -7.28 19.92
N LYS A 191 -8.25 -6.59 20.52
CA LYS A 191 -9.67 -6.90 20.44
C LYS A 191 -10.16 -7.13 19.01
N GLU A 192 -9.64 -6.38 18.04
CA GLU A 192 -10.01 -6.50 16.62
C GLU A 192 -9.75 -7.90 16.03
N PHE A 193 -8.78 -8.65 16.57
CA PHE A 193 -8.49 -10.01 16.11
C PHE A 193 -9.57 -11.03 16.50
N PHE A 194 -10.28 -10.78 17.61
CA PHE A 194 -11.26 -11.70 18.18
C PHE A 194 -12.70 -11.22 17.96
N GLU A 195 -12.88 -9.91 17.81
CA GLU A 195 -14.13 -9.21 17.60
C GLU A 195 -13.94 -8.20 16.46
N PRO A 196 -13.81 -8.66 15.21
CA PRO A 196 -13.61 -7.79 14.05
C PRO A 196 -14.77 -6.82 13.93
N THR A 197 -14.47 -5.53 13.91
CA THR A 197 -15.47 -4.49 13.67
C THR A 197 -15.10 -3.59 12.51
N GLN A 198 -16.11 -3.16 11.75
CA GLN A 198 -15.95 -2.11 10.76
C GLN A 198 -16.11 -0.77 11.46
N ARG A 199 -15.02 -0.01 11.57
CA ARG A 199 -15.01 1.32 12.18
C ARG A 199 -15.26 2.40 11.15
N THR A 200 -15.83 3.53 11.57
CA THR A 200 -15.91 4.73 10.74
C THR A 200 -14.76 5.65 11.10
N LEU A 201 -13.87 5.92 10.14
CA LEU A 201 -12.73 6.83 10.32
C LEU A 201 -13.09 8.29 10.09
N ALA A 202 -13.97 8.57 9.12
CA ALA A 202 -14.42 9.92 8.79
C ALA A 202 -15.84 9.88 8.21
N THR A 203 -16.58 10.98 8.39
CA THR A 203 -17.93 11.20 7.84
C THR A 203 -17.98 12.57 7.18
N PHE A 204 -18.69 12.67 6.06
CA PHE A 204 -18.74 13.83 5.19
C PHE A 204 -20.17 14.17 4.83
N ASN A 205 -20.45 15.47 4.67
CA ASN A 205 -21.74 15.94 4.18
C ASN A 205 -21.74 15.88 2.65
N VAL A 206 -22.37 14.86 2.07
CA VAL A 206 -22.47 14.69 0.62
C VAL A 206 -23.84 15.14 0.13
N LYS A 207 -23.85 16.01 -0.87
CA LYS A 207 -25.07 16.50 -1.50
C LYS A 207 -24.93 16.63 -3.00
N ARG A 208 -26.06 16.90 -3.65
CA ARG A 208 -26.15 17.09 -5.10
C ARG A 208 -25.84 18.55 -5.44
N CYS A 209 -25.00 18.79 -6.43
CA CYS A 209 -24.73 20.11 -6.98
C CYS A 209 -25.96 20.63 -7.75
N ASP A 210 -26.34 21.89 -7.52
CA ASP A 210 -27.49 22.52 -8.18
C ASP A 210 -27.25 22.74 -9.70
N GLU A 211 -26.00 22.89 -10.12
CA GLU A 211 -25.62 23.13 -11.53
C GLU A 211 -25.50 21.83 -12.33
N CYS A 212 -24.56 20.95 -11.97
CA CYS A 212 -24.30 19.73 -12.75
C CYS A 212 -25.05 18.48 -12.26
N GLY A 213 -25.68 18.54 -11.09
CA GLY A 213 -26.39 17.40 -10.52
C GLY A 213 -25.51 16.27 -9.97
N ASN A 214 -24.19 16.40 -9.95
CA ASN A 214 -23.27 15.41 -9.38
C ASN A 214 -23.22 15.48 -7.84
N TYR A 215 -22.85 14.37 -7.20
CA TYR A 215 -22.60 14.34 -5.76
C TYR A 215 -21.21 14.89 -5.42
N PHE A 216 -21.13 15.72 -4.38
CA PHE A 216 -19.87 16.25 -3.88
C PHE A 216 -19.91 16.44 -2.36
N THR A 217 -18.72 16.52 -1.76
CA THR A 217 -18.54 16.83 -0.35
C THR A 217 -18.69 18.33 -0.12
N SER A 218 -19.63 18.74 0.73
CA SER A 218 -19.88 20.13 1.07
C SER A 218 -19.22 20.48 2.41
N LEU A 219 -18.38 21.51 2.40
CA LEU A 219 -17.67 21.99 3.60
C LEU A 219 -18.52 22.98 4.41
N GLU A 220 -19.12 23.98 3.74
CA GLU A 220 -19.81 25.10 4.40
C GLU A 220 -21.25 25.33 3.91
N GLY A 221 -21.97 24.26 3.54
CA GLY A 221 -23.35 24.40 3.05
C GLY A 221 -23.46 24.94 1.62
N GLU A 222 -22.34 25.13 0.91
CA GLU A 222 -22.23 25.53 -0.51
C GLU A 222 -23.11 24.70 -1.45
N SER A 223 -24.07 25.25 -2.19
CA SER A 223 -24.94 24.44 -3.08
C SER A 223 -24.26 23.93 -4.36
N THR A 224 -23.13 24.51 -4.73
CA THR A 224 -22.42 24.25 -5.99
C THR A 224 -21.11 23.50 -5.72
N CYS A 225 -20.77 22.52 -6.56
CA CYS A 225 -19.54 21.76 -6.40
C CYS A 225 -18.31 22.57 -6.85
N PRO A 226 -17.10 22.25 -6.31
CA PRO A 226 -15.87 22.98 -6.65
C PRO A 226 -15.59 23.05 -8.15
N ARG A 227 -15.94 22.00 -8.90
CA ARG A 227 -15.78 21.99 -10.36
C ARG A 227 -16.64 23.06 -11.05
N CYS A 228 -17.93 23.09 -10.75
CA CYS A 228 -18.83 24.09 -11.37
C CYS A 228 -18.51 25.50 -10.92
N ALA A 229 -18.06 25.68 -9.67
CA ALA A 229 -17.61 26.98 -9.18
C ALA A 229 -16.40 27.50 -9.99
N VAL A 230 -15.40 26.65 -10.24
CA VAL A 230 -14.22 26.99 -11.06
C VAL A 230 -14.61 27.25 -12.52
N GLU A 231 -15.45 26.41 -13.11
CA GLU A 231 -15.92 26.59 -14.49
C GLU A 231 -16.64 27.94 -14.69
N GLU A 232 -17.46 28.37 -13.72
CA GLU A 232 -18.14 29.67 -13.74
C GLU A 232 -17.15 30.84 -13.59
N GLU A 233 -16.18 30.73 -12.68
CA GLU A 233 -15.14 31.74 -12.50
C GLU A 233 -14.30 31.94 -13.77
N GLU A 234 -13.89 30.85 -14.42
CA GLU A 234 -13.17 30.88 -15.68
C GLU A 234 -14.01 31.53 -16.80
N ALA A 235 -15.31 31.22 -16.88
CA ALA A 235 -16.21 31.81 -17.86
C ALA A 235 -16.33 33.33 -17.68
N MET A 236 -16.49 33.81 -16.44
CA MET A 236 -16.52 35.24 -16.13
C MET A 236 -15.21 35.93 -16.52
N PHE A 237 -14.06 35.33 -16.16
CA PHE A 237 -12.74 35.87 -16.50
C PHE A 237 -12.54 36.02 -18.01
N LEU A 238 -12.91 35.00 -18.79
CA LEU A 238 -12.81 35.04 -20.26
C LEU A 238 -13.73 36.11 -20.87
N HIS A 239 -14.94 36.28 -20.34
CA HIS A 239 -15.88 37.32 -20.79
C HIS A 239 -15.36 38.72 -20.51
N GLU A 240 -14.83 38.97 -19.30
CA GLU A 240 -14.21 40.25 -18.96
C GLU A 240 -13.01 40.59 -19.85
N ASN A 241 -12.16 39.59 -20.13
CA ASN A 241 -11.02 39.77 -21.03
C ASN A 241 -11.50 40.11 -22.45
N ALA A 242 -12.55 39.44 -22.94
CA ALA A 242 -13.13 39.73 -24.24
C ALA A 242 -13.67 41.18 -24.33
N LYS A 243 -14.27 41.71 -23.26
CA LYS A 243 -14.70 43.12 -23.19
C LYS A 243 -13.50 44.09 -23.23
N LYS A 244 -12.47 43.85 -22.39
CA LYS A 244 -11.25 44.66 -22.37
C LYS A 244 -10.55 44.71 -23.73
N MET A 245 -10.51 43.58 -24.45
CA MET A 245 -9.92 43.52 -25.80
C MET A 245 -10.71 44.30 -26.85
N LYS A 246 -12.03 44.49 -26.66
CA LYS A 246 -12.90 45.26 -27.55
C LYS A 246 -12.87 46.77 -27.28
N GLY A 247 -12.18 47.21 -26.23
CA GLY A 247 -12.07 48.63 -25.86
C GLY A 247 -13.33 49.21 -25.20
N GLU A 248 -14.20 48.34 -24.66
CA GLU A 248 -15.32 48.71 -23.77
C GLU A 248 -14.88 48.76 -22.31
#